data_AF-A0A4S5ADX2-F1
#
_entry.id   AF-A0A4S5ADX2-F1
#
_cell.length_a   1.000
_cell.length_b   1.000
_cell.length_c   1.000
_cell.angle_alpha   90.00
_cell.angle_beta   90.00
_cell.angle_gamma   90.00
#
_symmetry.space_group_name_H-M   'P 1'
#
loop_
_entity.id
_entity.type
_entity.pdbx_description
1 polymer ?
#
loop_
_entity_poly.entity_id
_entity_poly.type
_entity_poly.pdbx_seq_one_letter_code
_entity_poly.pdbx_strand_id
1 'polypeptide(L)' 'MDALTYAWTVSLLVTACTLPIGIIRTLAYRSGQIDHTPTMRTVAIFAMSLGLLGLLCFAALSAAMLLR' A
#
# COMPACT_ATOMS: atom_id res chain seq x y z
N MET A 1 13.78 11.36 16.18
CA MET A 1 13.14 11.58 14.86
C MET A 1 12.14 12.70 15.02
N ASP A 2 12.12 13.66 14.09
CA ASP A 2 11.06 14.66 14.02
C ASP A 2 9.77 14.03 13.45
N ALA A 3 8.62 14.68 13.73
CA ALA A 3 7.32 14.15 13.39
C ALA A 3 7.16 13.89 11.87
N LEU A 4 7.78 14.73 11.04
CA LEU A 4 7.74 14.59 9.57
C LEU A 4 8.48 13.32 9.12
N THR A 5 9.71 13.10 9.60
CA THR A 5 10.46 11.88 9.28
C THR A 5 9.79 10.64 9.82
N TYR A 6 9.20 10.70 11.02
CA TYR A 6 8.42 9.59 11.54
C TYR A 6 7.23 9.24 10.63
N ALA A 7 6.40 10.22 10.26
CA ALA A 7 5.27 10.00 9.37
C ALA A 7 5.71 9.48 7.99
N TRP A 8 6.81 10.01 7.46
CA TRP A 8 7.38 9.57 6.19
C TRP A 8 7.82 8.10 6.27
N THR A 9 8.54 7.70 7.32
CA THR A 9 8.96 6.31 7.51
C THR A 9 7.77 5.36 7.66
N VAL A 10 6.74 5.76 8.40
CA VAL A 10 5.51 4.95 8.53
C VAL A 10 4.82 4.77 7.18
N SER A 11 4.68 5.85 6.40
CA SER A 11 4.07 5.77 5.07
C SER A 11 4.86 4.89 4.10
N LEU A 12 6.19 4.92 4.17
CA LEU A 12 7.07 4.03 3.42
C LEU A 12 6.84 2.57 3.79
N LEU A 13 6.83 2.25 5.09
CA LEU A 13 6.62 0.88 5.57
C LEU A 13 5.25 0.34 5.16
N VAL A 14 4.19 1.14 5.35
CA VAL A 14 2.83 0.76 4.92
C VAL A 14 2.81 0.47 3.42
N THR A 15 3.39 1.35 2.60
CA THR A 15 3.46 1.17 1.15
C THR A 15 4.22 -0.10 0.78
N ALA A 16 5.42 -0.28 1.31
CA ALA A 16 6.31 -1.40 0.99
C ALA A 16 5.71 -2.75 1.40
N CYS A 17 5.01 -2.82 2.54
CA CYS A 17 4.42 -4.04 3.02
C CYS A 17 3.09 -4.39 2.33
N THR A 18 2.28 -3.40 1.97
CA THR A 18 0.89 -3.67 1.55
C THR A 18 0.68 -3.59 0.04
N LEU A 19 1.40 -2.71 -0.67
CA LEU A 19 1.20 -2.51 -2.10
C LEU A 19 1.60 -3.75 -2.93
N PRO A 20 2.76 -4.39 -2.73
CA PRO A 20 3.12 -5.59 -3.50
C PRO A 20 2.15 -6.74 -3.25
N ILE A 21 1.71 -6.92 -2.00
CA ILE A 21 0.74 -7.95 -1.61
C ILE A 21 -0.61 -7.67 -2.28
N GLY A 22 -1.09 -6.42 -2.25
CA GLY A 22 -2.33 -6.01 -2.89
C GLY A 22 -2.32 -6.26 -4.40
N ILE A 23 -1.20 -5.94 -5.08
CA ILE A 23 -1.02 -6.21 -6.51
C ILE A 23 -1.07 -7.71 -6.79
N ILE A 24 -0.24 -8.51 -6.10
CA ILE A 24 -0.15 -9.95 -6.32
C ILE A 24 -1.51 -10.61 -6.09
N ARG A 25 -2.19 -10.29 -4.98
CA ARG A 25 -3.51 -10.84 -4.66
C ARG A 25 -4.58 -10.41 -5.65
N THR A 26 -4.54 -9.17 -6.12
CA THR A 26 -5.50 -8.69 -7.14
C THR A 26 -5.28 -9.41 -8.47
N LEU A 27 -4.03 -9.63 -8.86
CA LEU A 27 -3.69 -10.39 -10.08
C LEU A 27 -4.08 -11.86 -9.95
N ALA A 28 -3.77 -12.50 -8.81
CA ALA A 28 -4.14 -13.89 -8.53
C ALA A 28 -5.66 -14.09 -8.49
N TYR A 29 -6.41 -13.11 -8.00
CA TYR A 29 -7.87 -13.15 -8.03
C TYR A 29 -8.41 -13.00 -9.45
N ARG A 30 -7.89 -12.04 -10.23
CA ARG A 30 -8.33 -11.80 -11.61
C ARG A 30 -7.95 -12.93 -12.56
N SER A 31 -6.85 -13.64 -12.32
CA SER A 31 -6.45 -14.79 -13.13
C SER A 31 -7.34 -16.01 -12.90
N GLY A 32 -8.08 -16.05 -11.78
CA GLY A 32 -8.92 -17.20 -11.40
C GLY A 32 -8.13 -18.46 -11.04
N GLN A 33 -6.80 -18.43 -11.12
CA GLN A 33 -5.92 -19.61 -10.96
C GLN A 33 -5.77 -20.04 -9.50
N ILE A 34 -5.73 -19.08 -8.56
CA ILE A 34 -5.34 -19.34 -7.15
C ILE A 34 -6.40 -18.80 -6.18
N ASP A 35 -6.84 -17.57 -6.39
CA ASP A 35 -7.69 -16.88 -5.42
C ASP A 35 -9.11 -16.70 -5.99
N HIS A 36 -10.04 -17.64 -5.75
CA HIS A 36 -11.40 -17.59 -6.34
C HIS A 36 -12.50 -17.25 -5.32
N THR A 37 -12.17 -17.13 -4.04
CA THR A 37 -13.17 -16.94 -2.99
C THR A 37 -13.51 -15.45 -2.76
N PRO A 38 -14.75 -15.12 -2.33
CA PRO A 38 -15.14 -13.75 -2.01
C PRO A 38 -14.30 -13.12 -0.89
N THR A 39 -13.85 -13.91 0.08
CA THR A 39 -13.00 -13.42 1.18
C THR A 39 -11.61 -13.02 0.68
N MET A 40 -11.03 -13.77 -0.26
CA MET A 40 -9.76 -13.41 -0.89
C MET A 40 -9.86 -12.12 -1.70
N ARG A 41 -11.00 -11.88 -2.37
CA ARG A 41 -11.29 -10.60 -3.03
C ARG A 41 -11.24 -9.44 -2.04
N THR A 42 -11.87 -9.59 -0.87
CA THR A 42 -11.87 -8.56 0.18
C THR A 42 -10.45 -8.27 0.67
N VAL A 43 -9.64 -9.29 0.91
CA VAL A 43 -8.24 -9.12 1.32
C VAL A 43 -7.42 -8.42 0.24
N ALA A 44 -7.60 -8.78 -1.03
CA ALA A 44 -6.92 -8.14 -2.16
C ALA A 44 -7.27 -6.65 -2.26
N ILE A 45 -8.57 -6.31 -2.16
CA ILE A 45 -9.05 -4.92 -2.20
C ILE A 45 -8.51 -4.14 -1.00
N PHE A 46 -8.56 -4.71 0.20
CA PHE A 46 -8.09 -4.04 1.40
C PHE A 46 -6.58 -3.76 1.32
N ALA A 47 -5.76 -4.77 1.00
CA ALA A 47 -4.31 -4.60 0.85
C ALA A 47 -3.96 -3.57 -0.24
N MET A 48 -4.68 -3.59 -1.37
CA MET A 48 -4.48 -2.62 -2.45
C MET A 48 -4.85 -1.19 -2.01
N SER A 49 -5.99 -1.02 -1.35
CA SER A 49 -6.44 0.30 -0.87
C SER A 49 -5.48 0.89 0.17
N LEU A 50 -5.01 0.07 1.11
CA LEU A 50 -4.05 0.48 2.13
C LEU A 50 -2.68 0.82 1.52
N GLY A 51 -2.22 0.03 0.54
CA GLY A 51 -0.97 0.31 -0.18
C GLY A 51 -1.03 1.59 -0.99
N LEU A 52 -2.14 1.86 -1.67
CA LEU A 52 -2.34 3.09 -2.43
C LEU A 52 -2.42 4.32 -1.50
N LEU A 53 -3.12 4.20 -0.37
CA LEU A 53 -3.16 5.27 0.64
C LEU A 53 -1.75 5.55 1.19
N GLY A 54 -1.02 4.50 1.56
CA GLY A 54 0.38 4.60 1.98
C GLY A 54 1.23 5.31 0.93
N LEU A 55 1.10 4.94 -0.34
CA LEU A 55 1.86 5.52 -1.45
C LEU A 55 1.55 7.01 -1.64
N LEU A 56 0.27 7.40 -1.56
CA LEU A 56 -0.16 8.80 -1.64
C LEU A 56 0.43 9.62 -0.49
N CYS A 57 0.34 9.12 0.74
CA CYS A 57 0.95 9.77 1.90
C CYS A 57 2.47 9.86 1.74
N PHE A 58 3.13 8.79 1.29
CA PHE A 58 4.56 8.76 1.07
C PHE A 58 5.01 9.77 0.02
N ALA A 59 4.29 9.88 -1.10
CA ALA A 59 4.58 10.86 -2.13
C ALA A 59 4.41 12.30 -1.62
N ALA A 60 3.30 12.59 -0.91
CA ALA A 60 3.05 13.90 -0.34
C ALA A 60 4.09 14.30 0.71
N LEU A 61 4.46 13.38 1.60
CA LEU A 61 5.47 13.62 2.63
C LEU A 61 6.88 13.74 2.02
N SER A 62 7.19 13.00 0.97
CA SER A 62 8.44 13.15 0.22
C SER A 62 8.55 14.53 -0.41
N ALA A 63 7.46 15.04 -1.00
CA ALA A 63 7.41 16.41 -1.50
C ALA A 63 7.59 17.44 -0.38
N ALA A 64 6.92 17.24 0.76
CA ALA A 64 7.07 18.12 1.93
C ALA A 64 8.50 18.12 2.49
N MET A 65 9.20 16.98 2.45
CA MET A 65 10.62 16.89 2.84
C MET A 65 11.55 17.63 1.88
N LEU A 66 11.29 17.56 0.58
CA LEU A 66 12.09 18.24 -0.44
C LEU A 66 11.91 19.77 -0.41
N LEU A 67 10.75 20.24 0.04
CA LEU A 67 10.40 21.66 0.13
C LEU A 67 10.83 22.32 1.46
N ARG A 68 11.38 21.53 2.39
CA ARG A 68 11.86 21.99 3.70
C ARG A 68 13.31 22.43 3.65
#